data_AF-A0AA38RIB2-F1
#
_entry.id   AF-A0AA38RIB2-F1
#
_cell.length_a   1.000
_cell.length_b   1.000
_cell.length_c   1.000
_cell.angle_alpha   90.00
_cell.angle_beta   90.00
_cell.angle_gamma   90.00
#
_symmetry.space_group_name_H-M   'P 1'
#
loop_
_entity.id
_entity.type
_entity.pdbx_description
1 polymer ?
#
loop_
_entity_poly.entity_id
_entity_poly.type
_entity_poly.pdbx_seq_one_letter_code
_entity_poly.pdbx_strand_id
1 'polypeptide(L)'
;MADALAFLHWCARVDADDVEFVLALPPQPDADSTVEDLQKCQGFLSGTLGRHDVWVLDFDCCSEMSMDEDGIAMACRSFWRNDPYYPRPGSVNQMDQRLWHLFRERFLFISHIILRDEGPLVKRLPILLMNMIEETKGTFARGVV
;
A
#
# COMPACT_ATOMS: atom_id res chain seq x y z
N MET A 1 -5.43 1.58 0.01
CA MET A 1 -4.23 0.89 -0.51
C MET A 1 -2.98 1.74 -0.34
N ALA A 2 -2.84 2.89 -1.03
CA ALA A 2 -1.64 3.74 -0.91
C ALA A 2 -1.32 4.15 0.55
N ASP A 3 -2.33 4.60 1.30
CA ASP A 3 -2.21 4.96 2.71
C ASP A 3 -1.75 3.78 3.58
N ALA A 4 -2.31 2.60 3.34
CA ALA A 4 -1.97 1.38 4.06
C ALA A 4 -0.52 0.95 3.77
N LEU A 5 -0.09 0.99 2.51
CA LEU A 5 1.28 0.65 2.14
C LEU A 5 2.29 1.65 2.73
N ALA A 6 1.96 2.94 2.72
CA ALA A 6 2.79 3.96 3.38
C ALA A 6 2.87 3.74 4.89
N PHE A 7 1.77 3.36 5.53
CA PHE A 7 1.77 2.99 6.96
C PHE A 7 2.67 1.78 7.22
N LEU A 8 2.54 0.70 6.43
CA LEU A 8 3.35 -0.51 6.59
C LEU A 8 4.85 -0.20 6.47
N HIS A 9 5.24 0.54 5.44
CA HIS A 9 6.64 0.89 5.24
C HIS A 9 7.21 1.84 6.28
N TRP A 10 6.46 2.87 6.70
CA TRP A 10 7.05 3.99 7.44
C TRP A 10 6.70 4.01 8.92
N CYS A 11 5.49 3.57 9.29
CA CYS A 11 5.08 3.44 10.69
C CYS A 11 5.46 2.08 11.25
N ALA A 12 5.06 1.00 10.55
CA ALA A 12 5.34 -0.36 10.98
C ALA A 12 6.75 -0.82 10.63
N ARG A 13 7.43 -0.12 9.70
CA ARG A 13 8.79 -0.41 9.24
C ARG A 13 8.93 -1.85 8.75
N VAL A 14 8.00 -2.26 7.90
CA VAL A 14 8.01 -3.56 7.24
C VAL A 14 7.97 -3.43 5.72
N ASP A 15 8.44 -4.47 5.03
CA ASP A 15 8.52 -4.53 3.57
C ASP A 15 7.19 -4.80 2.86
N ALA A 16 6.12 -5.05 3.61
CA ALA A 16 4.79 -5.39 3.10
C ALA A 16 4.77 -6.64 2.20
N ASP A 17 5.62 -7.61 2.51
CA ASP A 17 5.68 -8.87 1.79
C ASP A 17 4.44 -9.73 2.01
N ASP A 18 3.91 -10.26 0.90
CA ASP A 18 2.68 -11.05 0.73
C ASP A 18 1.37 -10.39 1.16
N VAL A 19 1.39 -9.07 1.43
CA VAL A 19 0.18 -8.34 1.87
C VAL A 19 -0.91 -8.35 0.79
N GLU A 20 -2.09 -8.81 1.18
CA GLU A 20 -3.28 -8.84 0.34
C GLU A 20 -4.30 -7.74 0.71
N PHE A 21 -5.11 -7.35 -0.28
CA PHE A 21 -6.21 -6.41 -0.08
C PHE A 21 -7.50 -7.00 -0.61
N VAL A 22 -8.55 -6.99 0.22
CA VAL A 22 -9.86 -7.52 -0.17
C VAL A 22 -10.97 -6.51 0.08
N LEU A 23 -12.03 -6.62 -0.72
CA LEU A 23 -13.26 -5.88 -0.50
C LEU A 23 -14.23 -6.77 0.26
N ALA A 24 -14.60 -6.37 1.48
CA ALA A 24 -15.53 -7.10 2.31
C ALA A 24 -16.48 -6.13 3.02
N LEU A 25 -17.44 -6.65 3.79
CA LEU A 25 -18.34 -5.80 4.57
C LEU A 25 -17.53 -4.91 5.52
N PRO A 26 -17.96 -3.65 5.76
CA PRO A 26 -17.35 -2.86 6.83
C PRO A 26 -17.58 -3.54 8.19
N PRO A 27 -16.77 -3.22 9.21
CA PRO A 27 -16.99 -3.68 10.57
C PRO A 27 -18.44 -3.44 10.99
N GLN A 28 -19.07 -4.43 11.62
CA GLN A 28 -20.40 -4.23 12.19
C GLN A 28 -20.26 -3.60 13.56
N PRO A 29 -21.05 -2.58 13.88
CA PRO A 29 -21.03 -2.00 15.20
C PRO A 29 -21.64 -2.97 16.21
N ASP A 30 -20.94 -3.13 17.32
CA ASP A 30 -21.41 -3.87 18.48
C ASP A 30 -22.32 -2.99 19.35
N ALA A 31 -23.01 -3.60 20.31
CA ALA A 31 -23.90 -2.88 21.23
C ALA A 31 -23.20 -1.76 22.02
N ASP A 32 -21.89 -1.87 22.22
CA ASP A 32 -21.05 -0.91 22.94
C ASP A 32 -20.33 0.10 22.02
N SER A 33 -20.59 0.09 20.71
CA SER A 33 -19.92 0.98 19.75
C SER A 33 -20.22 2.45 20.01
N THR A 34 -19.17 3.28 20.05
CA THR A 34 -19.28 4.73 20.19
C THR A 34 -19.77 5.37 18.88
N VAL A 35 -20.19 6.64 18.93
CA VAL A 35 -20.57 7.41 17.74
C VAL A 35 -19.43 7.46 16.71
N GLU A 36 -18.18 7.49 17.17
CA GLU A 36 -17.00 7.52 16.33
C GLU A 36 -16.77 6.15 15.63
N ASP A 37 -17.07 5.05 16.32
CA ASP A 37 -17.01 3.70 15.76
C ASP A 37 -18.09 3.53 14.68
N LEU A 38 -19.32 4.00 14.94
CA LEU A 38 -20.41 3.99 13.95
C LEU A 38 -20.04 4.74 12.68
N GLN A 39 -19.26 5.81 12.79
CA GLN A 39 -18.84 6.63 11.65
C GLN A 39 -17.76 5.93 10.82
N LYS A 40 -16.87 5.16 11.46
CA LYS A 40 -15.89 4.28 10.78
C LYS A 40 -16.54 3.07 10.12
N CYS A 41 -17.67 2.60 10.64
CA CYS A 41 -18.43 1.46 10.09
C CYS A 41 -19.27 1.83 8.84
N GLN A 42 -19.16 3.06 8.30
CA GLN A 42 -19.96 3.43 7.14
C GLN A 42 -19.51 2.72 5.86
N GLY A 43 -18.21 2.44 5.68
CA GLY A 43 -17.69 1.86 4.44
C GLY A 43 -18.05 2.66 3.18
N PHE A 44 -17.65 2.14 2.03
CA PHE A 44 -17.97 2.65 0.70
C PHE A 44 -19.26 2.02 0.18
N LEU A 45 -20.08 2.81 -0.51
CA LEU A 45 -21.25 2.31 -1.23
C LEU A 45 -20.99 2.36 -2.74
N SER A 46 -20.96 1.21 -3.40
CA SER A 46 -21.00 1.16 -4.88
C SER A 46 -22.23 0.39 -5.37
N GLY A 47 -22.70 0.73 -6.57
CA GLY A 47 -23.88 0.10 -7.17
C GLY A 47 -23.71 -1.39 -7.44
N THR A 48 -22.48 -1.86 -7.63
CA THR A 48 -22.20 -3.27 -7.98
C THR A 48 -21.88 -4.12 -6.75
N LEU A 49 -21.09 -3.59 -5.82
CA LEU A 49 -20.62 -4.34 -4.64
C LEU A 49 -21.45 -4.08 -3.38
N GLY A 50 -22.39 -3.15 -3.43
CA GLY A 50 -23.11 -2.70 -2.25
C GLY A 50 -22.18 -1.97 -1.27
N ARG A 51 -22.47 -2.10 0.03
CA ARG A 51 -21.66 -1.50 1.10
C ARG A 51 -20.45 -2.39 1.40
N HIS A 52 -19.24 -1.85 1.30
CA HIS A 52 -17.99 -2.58 1.49
C HIS A 52 -16.87 -1.67 1.98
N ASP A 53 -15.80 -2.24 2.53
CA ASP A 53 -14.56 -1.56 2.89
C ASP A 53 -13.35 -2.33 2.36
N VAL A 54 -12.18 -1.69 2.38
CA VAL A 54 -10.91 -2.31 2.01
C VAL A 54 -10.27 -2.89 3.27
N TRP A 55 -10.06 -4.21 3.28
CA TRP A 55 -9.37 -4.92 4.34
C TRP A 55 -7.96 -5.29 3.90
N VAL A 56 -7.04 -5.36 4.87
CA VAL A 56 -5.67 -5.84 4.70
C VAL A 56 -5.59 -7.24 5.30
N LEU A 57 -5.07 -8.21 4.54
CA LEU A 57 -4.91 -9.62 4.95
C LEU A 57 -3.47 -10.10 4.67
N ASP A 58 -3.15 -11.29 5.17
CA ASP A 58 -1.94 -12.07 4.88
C ASP A 58 -0.63 -11.27 5.02
N PHE A 59 -0.51 -10.55 6.15
CA PHE A 59 0.69 -9.78 6.51
C PHE A 59 1.69 -10.57 7.36
N ASP A 60 1.54 -11.90 7.46
CA ASP A 60 2.40 -12.77 8.26
C ASP A 60 3.78 -13.05 7.64
N CYS A 61 3.95 -12.75 6.34
CA CYS A 61 5.24 -12.83 5.64
C CYS A 61 6.08 -11.54 5.73
N CYS A 62 5.53 -10.46 6.31
CA CYS A 62 6.22 -9.18 6.42
C CYS A 62 7.51 -9.28 7.25
N SER A 63 8.58 -8.67 6.76
CA SER A 63 9.88 -8.59 7.43
C SER A 63 10.23 -7.16 7.82
N GLU A 64 11.01 -6.99 8.90
CA GLU A 64 11.52 -5.69 9.31
C GLU A 64 12.34 -5.05 8.19
N MET A 65 12.06 -3.78 7.90
CA MET A 65 12.65 -3.00 6.83
C MET A 65 13.48 -1.84 7.39
N SER A 66 14.74 -1.78 6.97
CA SER A 66 15.62 -0.66 7.28
C SER A 66 15.18 0.63 6.58
N MET A 67 15.47 1.78 7.20
CA MET A 67 15.14 3.09 6.63
C MET A 67 16.29 3.63 5.77
N ASP A 68 16.72 2.82 4.80
CA ASP A 68 17.81 3.10 3.86
C ASP A 68 17.56 2.43 2.50
N GLU A 69 18.54 2.49 1.60
CA GLU A 69 18.41 1.97 0.24
C GLU A 69 18.22 0.45 0.19
N ASP A 70 18.75 -0.31 1.16
CA ASP A 70 18.58 -1.75 1.24
C ASP A 70 17.14 -2.12 1.60
N GLY A 71 16.54 -1.39 2.55
CA GLY A 71 15.13 -1.54 2.90
C GLY A 71 14.21 -1.19 1.74
N ILE A 72 14.55 -0.16 0.96
CA ILE A 72 13.80 0.19 -0.26
C ILE A 72 13.91 -0.89 -1.33
N ALA A 73 15.09 -1.47 -1.52
CA ALA A 73 15.27 -2.59 -2.43
C ALA A 73 14.43 -3.79 -1.99
N MET A 74 14.31 -4.04 -0.69
CA MET A 74 13.45 -5.08 -0.14
C MET A 74 11.97 -4.81 -0.42
N ALA A 75 11.44 -3.64 -0.04
CA ALA A 75 10.05 -3.26 -0.32
C ALA A 75 9.71 -3.29 -1.81
N CYS A 76 10.63 -2.90 -2.69
CA CYS A 76 10.44 -2.99 -4.14
C CYS A 76 10.32 -4.45 -4.62
N ARG A 77 11.15 -5.36 -4.09
CA ARG A 77 11.03 -6.80 -4.40
C ARG A 77 9.69 -7.34 -3.92
N SER A 78 9.30 -7.05 -2.69
CA SER A 78 8.02 -7.44 -2.12
C SER A 78 6.85 -6.90 -2.96
N PHE A 79 6.93 -5.63 -3.39
CA PHE A 79 5.92 -5.01 -4.26
C PHE A 79 5.62 -5.85 -5.51
N TRP A 80 6.68 -6.33 -6.19
CA TRP A 80 6.55 -7.11 -7.42
C TRP A 80 6.21 -8.58 -7.17
N ARG A 81 6.67 -9.14 -6.04
CA ARG A 81 6.46 -10.53 -5.63
C ARG A 81 5.03 -10.79 -5.18
N ASN A 82 4.39 -9.83 -4.52
CA ASN A 82 2.99 -9.96 -4.15
C ASN A 82 2.15 -10.16 -5.40
N ASP A 83 0.98 -10.75 -5.25
CA ASP A 83 0.00 -10.78 -6.32
C ASP A 83 -0.47 -9.35 -6.66
N PRO A 84 -0.97 -9.09 -7.88
CA PRO A 84 -1.26 -7.75 -8.37
C PRO A 84 -2.56 -7.16 -7.77
N TYR A 85 -2.71 -7.20 -6.44
CA TYR A 85 -3.88 -6.70 -5.71
C TYR A 85 -3.91 -5.18 -5.52
N TYR A 86 -2.78 -4.50 -5.74
CA TYR A 86 -2.69 -3.04 -5.76
C TYR A 86 -2.19 -2.52 -7.12
N PRO A 87 -2.48 -1.24 -7.45
CA PRO A 87 -2.17 -0.65 -8.75
C PRO A 87 -0.70 -0.83 -9.14
N ARG A 88 -0.45 -1.20 -10.41
CA ARG A 88 0.90 -1.39 -10.94
C ARG A 88 1.23 -0.40 -12.06
N PRO A 89 2.49 0.05 -12.17
CA PRO A 89 2.91 0.89 -13.28
C PRO A 89 2.94 0.13 -14.62
N GLY A 90 2.86 0.90 -15.70
CA GLY A 90 3.18 0.41 -17.04
C GLY A 90 2.12 -0.47 -17.70
N SER A 91 0.88 -0.46 -17.22
CA SER A 91 -0.25 -1.00 -18.00
C SER A 91 -0.41 -0.19 -19.30
N VAL A 92 -0.87 -0.86 -20.37
CA VAL A 92 -1.29 -0.20 -21.62
C VAL A 92 -2.70 0.36 -21.54
N ASN A 93 -3.48 -0.05 -20.53
CA ASN A 93 -4.82 0.44 -20.30
C ASN A 93 -4.77 1.84 -19.65
N GLN A 94 -5.50 2.81 -20.23
CA GLN A 94 -5.51 4.19 -19.74
C GLN A 94 -6.06 4.33 -18.31
N MET A 95 -7.02 3.48 -17.92
CA MET A 95 -7.58 3.49 -16.56
C MET A 95 -6.57 2.98 -15.55
N ASP A 96 -5.82 1.93 -15.87
CA ASP A 96 -4.77 1.41 -14.99
C ASP A 96 -3.60 2.41 -14.87
N GLN A 97 -3.25 3.09 -15.96
CA GLN A 97 -2.25 4.18 -15.92
C GLN A 97 -2.69 5.30 -14.99
N ARG A 98 -3.96 5.70 -15.09
CA ARG A 98 -4.55 6.70 -14.19
C ARG A 98 -4.58 6.20 -12.75
N LEU A 99 -4.91 4.94 -12.53
CA LEU A 99 -4.98 4.34 -11.21
C LEU A 99 -3.59 4.29 -10.55
N TRP A 100 -2.55 3.91 -11.29
CA TRP A 100 -1.17 3.98 -10.83
C TRP A 100 -0.75 5.41 -10.47
N HIS A 101 -1.07 6.38 -11.33
CA HIS A 101 -0.75 7.78 -11.07
C HIS A 101 -1.36 8.28 -9.74
N LEU A 102 -2.66 8.01 -9.53
CA LEU A 102 -3.37 8.36 -8.28
C LEU A 102 -2.79 7.63 -7.07
N PHE A 103 -2.43 6.35 -7.22
CA PHE A 103 -1.81 5.57 -6.16
C PHE A 103 -0.45 6.18 -5.76
N ARG A 104 0.40 6.47 -6.74
CA ARG A 104 1.73 7.07 -6.53
C ARG A 104 1.62 8.43 -5.84
N GLU A 105 0.75 9.31 -6.34
CA GLU A 105 0.53 10.64 -5.75
C GLU A 105 0.08 10.52 -4.29
N ARG A 106 -0.93 9.67 -4.02
CA ARG A 106 -1.45 9.47 -2.68
C ARG A 106 -0.42 8.85 -1.74
N PHE A 107 0.35 7.87 -2.20
CA PHE A 107 1.41 7.23 -1.41
C PHE A 107 2.47 8.25 -1.01
N LEU A 108 2.96 9.05 -1.95
CA LEU A 108 3.97 10.08 -1.67
C LEU A 108 3.45 11.15 -0.71
N PHE A 109 2.21 11.60 -0.89
CA PHE A 109 1.57 12.56 0.01
C PHE A 109 1.49 12.04 1.45
N ILE A 110 0.99 10.83 1.65
CA ILE A 110 0.88 10.23 2.99
C ILE A 110 2.26 9.95 3.58
N SER A 111 3.20 9.46 2.78
CA SER A 111 4.58 9.23 3.22
C SER A 111 5.25 10.51 3.72
N HIS A 112 5.02 11.64 3.04
CA HIS A 112 5.51 12.94 3.47
C HIS A 112 4.95 13.35 4.84
N ILE A 113 3.67 13.07 5.10
CA ILE A 113 3.03 13.35 6.39
C ILE A 113 3.62 12.48 7.50
N ILE A 114 3.75 11.16 7.26
CA ILE A 114 4.26 10.21 8.25
C ILE A 114 5.72 10.54 8.61
N LEU A 115 6.55 10.80 7.60
CA LEU A 115 7.98 11.03 7.76
C LEU A 115 8.33 12.50 8.04
N ARG A 116 7.37 13.35 8.40
CA ARG A 116 7.57 14.82 8.54
C ARG A 116 8.67 15.19 9.54
N ASP A 117 8.86 14.38 10.58
CA ASP A 117 9.80 14.64 11.68
C ASP A 117 11.15 13.90 11.50
N GLU A 118 11.28 13.13 10.42
CA GLU A 118 12.48 12.33 10.12
C GLU A 118 13.58 13.14 9.41
N GLY A 119 14.79 12.57 9.38
CA GLY A 119 15.94 13.16 8.70
C GLY A 119 15.77 13.24 7.16
N PRO A 120 16.52 14.11 6.47
CA PRO A 120 16.38 14.32 5.02
C PRO A 120 16.68 13.05 4.19
N LEU A 121 17.56 12.18 4.69
CA LEU A 121 17.86 10.90 4.04
C LEU A 121 16.68 9.93 4.08
N VAL A 122 15.91 9.93 5.15
CA VAL A 122 14.71 9.09 5.29
C VAL A 122 13.55 9.66 4.47
N LYS A 123 13.40 10.99 4.47
CA LYS A 123 12.35 11.69 3.69
C LYS A 123 12.44 11.49 2.18
N ARG A 124 13.59 11.09 1.64
CA ARG A 124 13.76 10.80 0.20
C ARG A 124 13.34 9.38 -0.21
N LEU A 125 13.23 8.47 0.76
CA LEU A 125 12.96 7.05 0.51
C LEU A 125 11.64 6.79 -0.23
N PRO A 126 10.52 7.49 0.05
CA PRO A 126 9.26 7.24 -0.68
C PRO A 126 9.37 7.48 -2.19
N ILE A 127 10.11 8.54 -2.59
CA ILE A 127 10.36 8.84 -4.01
C ILE A 127 11.28 7.76 -4.60
N LEU A 128 12.32 7.37 -3.86
CA LEU A 128 13.23 6.32 -4.29
C LEU A 128 12.49 5.00 -4.53
N LEU A 129 11.60 4.61 -3.64
CA LEU A 129 10.77 3.41 -3.78
C LEU A 129 9.90 3.47 -5.05
N MET A 130 9.17 4.57 -5.25
CA MET A 130 8.29 4.71 -6.42
C MET A 130 9.06 4.68 -7.74
N ASN A 131 10.21 5.35 -7.81
CA ASN A 131 11.06 5.32 -8.99
C ASN A 131 11.62 3.91 -9.23
N MET A 132 12.11 3.25 -8.17
CA MET A 132 12.64 1.89 -8.28
C MET A 132 11.57 0.90 -8.76
N ILE A 133 10.33 1.01 -8.27
CA ILE A 133 9.21 0.19 -8.75
C ILE A 133 8.98 0.43 -10.25
N GLU A 134 8.90 1.69 -10.69
CA GLU A 134 8.68 2.03 -12.11
C GLU A 134 9.81 1.51 -13.03
N GLU A 135 11.06 1.57 -12.56
CA GLU A 135 12.26 1.15 -13.31
C GLU A 135 12.46 -0.38 -13.37
N THR A 136 12.02 -1.11 -12.35
CA THR A 136 12.22 -2.57 -12.21
C THR A 136 11.05 -3.41 -12.73
N LYS A 137 10.18 -2.79 -13.54
CA LYS A 137 9.07 -3.49 -14.18
C LYS A 137 9.57 -4.66 -15.02
N GLY A 138 9.04 -5.85 -14.75
CA GLY A 138 9.37 -7.07 -15.49
C GLY A 138 10.69 -7.74 -15.08
N THR A 139 11.41 -7.19 -14.09
CA THR A 139 12.66 -7.77 -13.56
C THR A 139 12.41 -8.78 -12.44
N PHE A 140 11.33 -8.60 -11.67
CA PHE A 140 11.01 -9.41 -10.47
C PHE A 140 9.74 -10.27 -10.61
N ALA A 141 9.40 -10.71 -11.82
CA ALA A 141 8.23 -11.60 -12.00
C ALA A 141 8.45 -12.93 -11.23
N ARG A 142 7.43 -13.39 -10.48
CA ARG A 142 7.44 -14.70 -9.80
C ARG A 142 7.94 -15.78 -10.78
N GLY A 143 9.04 -16.47 -10.43
CA GLY A 143 9.52 -17.66 -11.16
C GLY A 143 10.91 -17.58 -11.81
N VAL A 144 11.70 -16.53 -11.60
CA VAL A 144 13.14 -16.55 -11.98
C VAL A 144 13.96 -16.81 -10.72
N VAL A 145 14.29 -18.09 -10.50
CA VAL A 145 15.32 -18.55 -9.55
C VAL A 145 16.69 -18.39 -10.20
#